data_AF-A0A1I1A435-F1
#
_entry.id   AF-A0A1I1A435-F1
#
_cell.length_a   1.000
_cell.length_b   1.000
_cell.length_c   1.000
_cell.angle_alpha   90.00
_cell.angle_beta   90.00
_cell.angle_gamma   90.00
#
_symmetry.space_group_name_H-M   'P 1'
#
loop_
_entity.id
_entity.type
_entity.pdbx_description
1 polymer ?
#
loop_
_entity_poly.entity_id
_entity_poly.type
_entity_poly.pdbx_seq_one_letter_code
_entity_poly.pdbx_strand_id
1 'polypeptide(L)'
;MNLIEYSDVEITSLWNDYAETRNIGLKKIANIKLNKLIEYLESKSKDDKRKFVEYLCNERFEKENIKDFQQPIVEKIILPIIVDAVENDEMPYLRWIYQLQLYSCCNYRNIYNIEYYNSEDILTRANNIDPSDIKTVILLVKVYMDRLWFGSHHLPEYILIEDKEVKFLLEKLNLLLDKYKNKIDSIKFILEDMKYYKDLYKSWFKYKSENEKITFIKWCENNEKTYSWIKSYYYDKKNRT
;
A
#
# COMPACT_ATOMS: atom_id res chain seq x y z
N MET A 1 -5.60 -13.65 -13.46
CA MET A 1 -4.46 -14.33 -12.82
C MET A 1 -3.57 -14.83 -13.91
N ASN A 2 -2.28 -14.52 -13.83
CA ASN A 2 -1.34 -14.99 -14.84
C ASN A 2 -0.99 -16.44 -14.58
N LEU A 3 -0.76 -17.16 -15.68
CA LEU A 3 -0.11 -18.46 -15.63
C LEU A 3 1.34 -18.27 -15.22
N ILE A 4 1.92 -19.31 -14.64
CA ILE A 4 3.31 -19.32 -14.21
C ILE A 4 4.09 -20.38 -14.96
N GLU A 5 5.39 -20.20 -14.97
CA GLU A 5 6.37 -21.20 -15.37
C GLU A 5 7.36 -21.32 -14.20
N TYR A 6 7.16 -22.37 -13.39
CA TYR A 6 7.97 -22.68 -12.22
C TYR A 6 8.67 -24.03 -12.39
N SER A 7 9.84 -24.17 -11.78
CA SER A 7 10.72 -25.34 -11.97
C SER A 7 10.07 -26.68 -11.60
N ASP A 8 9.17 -26.70 -10.61
CA ASP A 8 8.37 -27.88 -10.28
C ASP A 8 7.15 -27.96 -11.22
N VAL A 9 7.14 -28.99 -12.07
CA VAL A 9 6.12 -29.22 -13.10
C VAL A 9 4.73 -29.41 -12.49
N GLU A 10 4.64 -30.05 -11.33
CA GLU A 10 3.36 -30.31 -10.66
C GLU A 10 2.80 -29.01 -10.06
N ILE A 11 3.66 -28.18 -9.44
CA ILE A 11 3.26 -26.84 -8.98
C ILE A 11 2.78 -25.99 -10.15
N THR A 12 3.51 -26.00 -11.27
CA THR A 12 3.13 -25.25 -12.48
C THR A 12 1.79 -25.70 -13.01
N SER A 13 1.58 -27.02 -13.13
CA SER A 13 0.31 -27.62 -13.57
C SER A 13 -0.85 -27.21 -12.66
N LEU A 14 -0.71 -27.40 -11.35
CA LEU A 14 -1.75 -27.12 -10.36
C LEU A 14 -2.08 -25.63 -10.27
N TRP A 15 -1.08 -24.74 -10.33
CA TRP A 15 -1.30 -23.29 -10.37
C TRP A 15 -2.02 -22.87 -11.65
N ASN A 16 -1.57 -23.34 -12.80
CA ASN A 16 -2.14 -22.93 -14.08
C ASN A 16 -3.59 -23.41 -14.21
N ASP A 17 -3.88 -24.64 -13.81
CA ASP A 17 -5.26 -25.16 -13.76
C ASP A 17 -6.16 -24.32 -12.85
N TYR A 18 -5.64 -23.92 -11.68
CA TYR A 18 -6.31 -22.98 -10.79
C TYR A 18 -6.55 -21.60 -11.44
N ALA A 19 -5.50 -21.02 -12.03
CA ALA A 19 -5.51 -19.67 -12.60
C ALA A 19 -6.47 -19.57 -13.79
N GLU A 20 -6.44 -20.54 -14.71
CA GLU A 20 -7.37 -20.64 -15.84
C GLU A 20 -8.82 -20.70 -15.36
N THR A 21 -9.10 -21.59 -14.41
CA THR A 21 -10.45 -21.75 -13.83
C THR A 21 -10.93 -20.47 -13.17
N ARG A 22 -10.04 -19.75 -12.49
CA ARG A 22 -10.36 -18.47 -11.86
C ARG A 22 -10.63 -17.39 -12.91
N ASN A 23 -9.86 -17.35 -13.99
CA ASN A 23 -9.99 -16.36 -15.06
C ASN A 23 -11.33 -16.45 -15.79
N ILE A 24 -11.88 -17.66 -15.93
CA ILE A 24 -13.22 -17.87 -16.51
C ILE A 24 -14.37 -17.69 -15.50
N GLY A 25 -14.08 -17.24 -14.28
CA GLY A 25 -15.09 -16.88 -13.28
C GLY A 25 -15.64 -18.03 -12.42
N LEU A 26 -15.10 -19.26 -12.55
CA LEU A 26 -15.59 -20.43 -11.80
C LEU A 26 -15.02 -20.51 -10.38
N LYS A 27 -15.36 -19.53 -9.53
CA LYS A 27 -14.76 -19.33 -8.19
C LYS A 27 -14.78 -20.57 -7.29
N LYS A 28 -15.91 -21.30 -7.20
CA LYS A 28 -16.03 -22.48 -6.34
C LYS A 28 -15.07 -23.61 -6.78
N ILE A 29 -14.99 -23.86 -8.08
CA ILE A 29 -14.11 -24.88 -8.66
C ILE A 29 -12.65 -24.45 -8.56
N ALA A 30 -12.35 -23.17 -8.82
CA ALA A 30 -11.01 -22.63 -8.64
C ALA A 30 -10.51 -22.82 -7.19
N ASN A 31 -11.37 -22.61 -6.18
CA ASN A 31 -10.97 -22.83 -4.79
C ASN A 31 -10.65 -24.30 -4.49
N ILE A 32 -11.36 -25.26 -5.10
CA ILE A 32 -11.02 -26.69 -4.98
C ILE A 32 -9.64 -26.96 -5.59
N LYS A 33 -9.35 -26.39 -6.77
CA LYS A 33 -8.05 -26.54 -7.44
C LYS A 33 -6.92 -25.89 -6.64
N LEU A 34 -7.17 -24.72 -6.06
CA LEU A 34 -6.21 -24.05 -5.17
C LEU A 34 -5.91 -24.91 -3.94
N ASN A 35 -6.91 -25.58 -3.35
CA ASN A 35 -6.68 -26.48 -2.23
C ASN A 35 -5.80 -27.67 -2.61
N LYS A 36 -5.93 -28.23 -3.82
CA LYS A 36 -5.02 -29.29 -4.30
C LYS A 36 -3.58 -28.80 -4.40
N LEU A 37 -3.36 -27.59 -4.93
CA LEU A 37 -2.03 -26.97 -4.93
C LEU A 37 -1.48 -26.84 -3.50
N ILE A 38 -2.31 -26.38 -2.57
CA ILE A 38 -1.91 -26.22 -1.17
C ILE A 38 -1.57 -27.57 -0.54
N GLU A 39 -2.39 -28.61 -0.71
CA GLU A 39 -2.12 -29.96 -0.21
C GLU A 39 -0.80 -30.51 -0.77
N TYR A 40 -0.54 -30.30 -2.06
CA TYR A 40 0.73 -30.67 -2.67
C TYR A 40 1.90 -29.91 -2.05
N LEU A 41 1.79 -28.60 -1.90
CA LEU A 41 2.81 -27.77 -1.27
C LEU A 41 3.04 -28.17 0.18
N GLU A 42 2.00 -28.51 0.95
CA GLU A 42 2.10 -28.94 2.34
C GLU A 42 3.00 -30.18 2.49
N SER A 43 3.02 -31.07 1.49
CA SER A 43 3.89 -32.26 1.43
C SER A 43 5.37 -31.95 1.13
N LYS A 44 5.70 -30.73 0.69
CA LYS A 44 7.06 -30.32 0.34
C LYS A 44 7.88 -29.87 1.55
N SER A 45 9.20 -29.85 1.36
CA SER A 45 10.15 -29.34 2.36
C SER A 45 9.93 -27.84 2.63
N LYS A 46 10.44 -27.35 3.78
CA LYS A 46 10.41 -25.91 4.09
C LYS A 46 11.15 -25.08 3.03
N ASP A 47 12.26 -25.60 2.52
CA ASP A 47 13.07 -24.96 1.48
C ASP A 47 12.32 -24.84 0.14
N ASP A 48 11.64 -25.91 -0.28
CA ASP A 48 10.84 -25.88 -1.52
C ASP A 48 9.65 -24.92 -1.42
N LYS A 49 8.96 -24.90 -0.26
CA LYS A 49 7.89 -23.92 0.01
C LYS A 49 8.44 -22.51 -0.05
N ARG A 50 9.61 -22.26 0.56
CA ARG A 50 10.26 -20.95 0.57
C ARG A 50 10.59 -20.47 -0.84
N LYS A 51 11.23 -21.30 -1.67
CA LYS A 51 11.52 -20.98 -3.08
C LYS A 51 10.26 -20.64 -3.87
N PHE A 52 9.18 -21.38 -3.64
CA PHE A 52 7.91 -21.10 -4.32
C PHE A 52 7.26 -19.79 -3.83
N VAL A 53 7.31 -19.50 -2.52
CA VAL A 53 6.82 -18.22 -1.97
C VAL A 53 7.64 -17.05 -2.51
N GLU A 54 8.96 -17.17 -2.57
CA GLU A 54 9.84 -16.18 -3.19
C GLU A 54 9.47 -15.96 -4.66
N TYR A 55 9.24 -17.03 -5.42
CA TYR A 55 8.79 -16.92 -6.80
C TYR A 55 7.47 -16.14 -6.92
N LEU A 56 6.43 -16.53 -6.15
CA LEU A 56 5.13 -15.85 -6.18
C LEU A 56 5.22 -14.38 -5.77
N CYS A 57 5.97 -14.08 -4.73
CA CYS A 57 6.14 -12.71 -4.25
C CYS A 57 6.92 -11.85 -5.27
N ASN A 58 7.91 -12.43 -5.95
CA ASN A 58 8.58 -11.76 -7.06
C ASN A 58 7.62 -11.49 -8.23
N GLU A 59 6.84 -12.48 -8.65
CA GLU A 59 5.84 -12.31 -9.71
C GLU A 59 4.79 -11.25 -9.35
N ARG A 60 4.43 -11.12 -8.08
CA ARG A 60 3.47 -10.12 -7.61
C ARG A 60 4.07 -8.73 -7.43
N PHE A 61 5.08 -8.61 -6.57
CA PHE A 61 5.58 -7.33 -6.06
C PHE A 61 6.73 -6.77 -6.89
N GLU A 62 7.44 -7.63 -7.63
CA GLU A 62 8.56 -7.22 -8.46
C GLU A 62 8.17 -7.03 -9.92
N LYS A 63 7.39 -7.97 -10.47
CA LYS A 63 7.03 -8.00 -11.90
C LYS A 63 5.58 -7.61 -12.20
N GLU A 64 4.73 -7.50 -11.17
CA GLU A 64 3.30 -7.16 -11.31
C GLU A 64 2.48 -8.12 -12.19
N ASN A 65 2.97 -9.34 -12.38
CA ASN A 65 2.30 -10.40 -13.14
C ASN A 65 1.13 -11.00 -12.35
N ILE A 66 1.20 -11.01 -11.01
CA ILE A 66 0.11 -11.51 -10.16
C ILE A 66 -0.63 -10.34 -9.51
N LYS A 67 -1.86 -10.08 -9.99
CA LYS A 67 -2.72 -9.01 -9.47
C LYS A 67 -3.17 -9.20 -8.03
N ASP A 68 -3.53 -10.42 -7.64
CA ASP A 68 -3.95 -10.72 -6.27
C ASP A 68 -3.64 -12.15 -5.84
N PHE A 69 -3.43 -12.35 -4.53
CA PHE A 69 -3.40 -13.67 -3.93
C PHE A 69 -4.78 -13.99 -3.34
N GLN A 70 -5.17 -15.26 -3.36
CA GLN A 70 -6.38 -15.67 -2.65
C GLN A 70 -6.04 -16.09 -1.23
N GLN A 71 -6.94 -15.77 -0.30
CA GLN A 71 -6.78 -16.04 1.13
C GLN A 71 -6.21 -17.43 1.46
N PRO A 72 -6.68 -18.57 0.90
CA PRO A 72 -6.19 -19.89 1.33
C PRO A 72 -4.68 -20.08 1.14
N ILE A 73 -4.11 -19.61 0.03
CA ILE A 73 -2.66 -19.76 -0.22
C ILE A 73 -1.86 -18.73 0.59
N VAL A 74 -2.43 -17.56 0.85
CA VAL A 74 -1.82 -16.56 1.74
C VAL A 74 -1.68 -17.15 3.14
N GLU A 75 -2.76 -17.64 3.73
CA GLU A 75 -2.78 -18.11 5.12
C GLU A 75 -1.97 -19.38 5.33
N LYS A 76 -2.05 -20.34 4.40
CA LYS A 76 -1.46 -21.67 4.62
C LYS A 76 -0.01 -21.80 4.14
N ILE A 77 0.39 -21.03 3.13
CA ILE A 77 1.70 -21.19 2.49
C ILE A 77 2.54 -19.93 2.59
N ILE A 78 2.03 -18.78 2.13
CA ILE A 78 2.83 -17.55 2.00
C ILE A 78 3.15 -16.96 3.37
N LEU A 79 2.11 -16.68 4.17
CA LEU A 79 2.25 -15.98 5.44
C LEU A 79 3.18 -16.69 6.44
N PRO A 80 3.10 -18.02 6.66
CA PRO A 80 4.02 -18.71 7.57
C PRO A 80 5.48 -18.56 7.17
N ILE A 81 5.78 -18.60 5.87
CA ILE A 81 7.15 -18.41 5.35
C ILE A 81 7.61 -16.96 5.53
N ILE A 82 6.74 -15.99 5.19
CA ILE A 82 7.11 -14.57 5.31
C ILE A 82 7.30 -14.18 6.77
N VAL A 83 6.44 -14.62 7.69
CA VAL A 83 6.57 -14.30 9.13
C VAL A 83 7.89 -14.83 9.70
N ASP A 84 8.25 -16.08 9.40
CA ASP A 84 9.53 -16.68 9.81
C ASP A 84 10.73 -15.87 9.28
N ALA A 85 10.67 -15.40 8.03
CA ALA A 85 11.73 -14.57 7.44
C ALA A 85 11.78 -13.14 8.05
N VAL A 86 10.61 -12.56 8.39
CA VAL A 86 10.49 -11.25 9.05
C VAL A 86 11.09 -11.27 10.46
N GLU A 87 10.91 -12.36 11.20
CA GLU A 87 11.51 -12.55 12.52
C GLU A 87 13.05 -12.56 12.46
N ASN A 88 13.62 -12.93 11.30
CA ASN A 88 15.06 -13.00 11.04
C ASN A 88 15.60 -11.79 10.24
N ASP A 89 14.86 -10.69 10.15
CA ASP A 89 15.27 -9.47 9.45
C ASP A 89 15.60 -9.65 7.96
N GLU A 90 15.00 -10.64 7.31
CA GLU A 90 15.34 -10.95 5.93
C GLU A 90 14.65 -10.00 4.94
N MET A 91 15.45 -9.38 4.07
CA MET A 91 14.95 -8.65 2.91
C MET A 91 14.83 -9.59 1.70
N PRO A 92 13.80 -9.43 0.84
CA PRO A 92 12.77 -8.39 0.85
C PRO A 92 11.51 -8.73 1.69
N TYR A 93 11.53 -9.75 2.56
CA TYR A 93 10.35 -10.21 3.29
C TYR A 93 9.74 -9.17 4.24
N LEU A 94 10.58 -8.35 4.89
CA LEU A 94 10.13 -7.21 5.69
C LEU A 94 9.27 -6.23 4.86
N ARG A 95 9.58 -6.05 3.57
CA ARG A 95 8.74 -5.25 2.67
C ARG A 95 7.52 -6.04 2.19
N TRP A 96 7.70 -7.31 1.81
CA TRP A 96 6.61 -8.12 1.26
C TRP A 96 5.48 -8.35 2.25
N ILE A 97 5.75 -8.49 3.55
CA ILE A 97 4.69 -8.63 4.57
C ILE A 97 3.75 -7.41 4.58
N TYR A 98 4.31 -6.20 4.43
CA TYR A 98 3.51 -4.97 4.29
C TYR A 98 2.69 -4.98 3.00
N GLN A 99 3.31 -5.38 1.88
CA GLN A 99 2.64 -5.41 0.58
C GLN A 99 1.58 -6.51 0.44
N LEU A 100 1.56 -7.52 1.33
CA LEU A 100 0.45 -8.47 1.38
C LEU A 100 -0.87 -7.80 1.72
N GLN A 101 -0.87 -6.65 2.41
CA GLN A 101 -2.07 -5.92 2.82
C GLN A 101 -3.06 -6.84 3.55
N LEU A 102 -2.63 -7.41 4.67
CA LEU A 102 -3.31 -8.52 5.36
C LEU A 102 -4.77 -8.21 5.73
N TYR A 103 -5.10 -6.96 6.06
CA TYR A 103 -6.49 -6.55 6.30
C TYR A 103 -7.44 -6.81 5.12
N SER A 104 -6.91 -6.81 3.90
CA SER A 104 -7.68 -6.98 2.65
C SER A 104 -7.69 -8.42 2.13
N CYS A 105 -6.72 -9.26 2.52
CA CYS A 105 -6.49 -10.54 1.85
C CYS A 105 -6.63 -11.79 2.74
N CYS A 106 -6.85 -11.64 4.05
CA CYS A 106 -6.99 -12.77 4.96
C CYS A 106 -7.97 -12.54 6.11
N ASN A 107 -8.31 -13.62 6.84
CA ASN A 107 -9.03 -13.53 8.10
C ASN A 107 -8.07 -13.07 9.19
N TYR A 108 -7.81 -11.77 9.19
CA TYR A 108 -6.79 -11.12 10.00
C TYR A 108 -6.95 -11.30 11.51
N ARG A 109 -8.15 -11.68 11.99
CA ARG A 109 -8.45 -11.80 13.43
C ARG A 109 -7.55 -12.81 14.15
N ASN A 110 -6.94 -13.73 13.40
CA ASN A 110 -6.07 -14.78 13.95
C ASN A 110 -4.58 -14.51 13.71
N ILE A 111 -4.22 -13.36 13.13
CA ILE A 111 -2.82 -13.00 12.84
C ILE A 111 -2.30 -12.13 13.97
N TYR A 112 -1.39 -12.70 14.76
CA TYR A 112 -0.65 -11.94 15.76
C TYR A 112 0.21 -10.86 15.06
N ASN A 113 0.37 -9.69 15.69
CA ASN A 113 1.11 -8.55 15.14
C ASN A 113 0.61 -7.97 13.80
N ILE A 114 -0.65 -8.19 13.41
CA ILE A 114 -1.14 -7.64 12.14
C ILE A 114 -0.99 -6.12 12.03
N GLU A 115 -1.24 -5.38 13.10
CA GLU A 115 -1.08 -3.92 13.13
C GLU A 115 0.35 -3.54 12.72
N TYR A 116 1.34 -4.19 13.33
CA TYR A 116 2.75 -4.01 13.00
C TYR A 116 3.05 -4.36 11.54
N TYR A 117 2.57 -5.51 11.05
CA TYR A 117 2.80 -5.95 9.67
C TYR A 117 2.20 -5.03 8.60
N ASN A 118 1.22 -4.19 8.95
CA ASN A 118 0.61 -3.20 8.05
C ASN A 118 0.99 -1.76 8.41
N SER A 119 1.97 -1.57 9.29
CA SER A 119 2.37 -0.26 9.80
C SER A 119 3.54 0.36 9.04
N GLU A 120 3.78 1.64 9.30
CA GLU A 120 5.02 2.33 8.93
C GLU A 120 6.27 1.69 9.56
N ASP A 121 6.15 1.07 10.74
CA ASP A 121 7.29 0.58 11.52
C ASP A 121 8.00 -0.57 10.82
N ILE A 122 7.26 -1.50 10.18
CA ILE A 122 7.86 -2.61 9.44
C ILE A 122 8.61 -2.12 8.20
N LEU A 123 8.10 -1.09 7.52
CA LEU A 123 8.79 -0.47 6.38
C LEU A 123 10.00 0.35 6.81
N THR A 124 9.91 1.03 7.96
CA THR A 124 11.05 1.74 8.56
C THR A 124 12.15 0.76 8.94
N ARG A 125 11.79 -0.38 9.53
CA ARG A 125 12.73 -1.49 9.80
C ARG A 125 13.35 -2.02 8.50
N ALA A 126 12.56 -2.31 7.48
CA ALA A 126 13.04 -2.75 6.17
C ALA A 126 14.07 -1.77 5.56
N ASN A 127 13.79 -0.47 5.58
CA ASN A 127 14.69 0.56 5.05
C ASN A 127 15.98 0.74 5.88
N ASN A 128 15.94 0.41 7.17
CA ASN A 128 17.13 0.41 8.01
C ASN A 128 18.03 -0.79 7.74
N ILE A 129 17.44 -1.97 7.48
CA ILE A 129 18.16 -3.20 7.11
C ILE A 129 18.76 -3.09 5.72
N ASP A 130 17.96 -2.72 4.71
CA ASP A 130 18.41 -2.52 3.35
C ASP A 130 17.94 -1.15 2.79
N PRO A 131 18.75 -0.09 2.96
CA PRO A 131 18.46 1.22 2.40
C PRO A 131 18.65 1.28 0.88
N SER A 132 19.10 0.20 0.22
CA SER A 132 19.22 0.14 -1.24
C SER A 132 17.93 -0.28 -1.93
N ASP A 133 16.99 -0.93 -1.21
CA ASP A 133 15.66 -1.30 -1.72
C ASP A 133 14.76 -0.05 -1.84
N ILE A 134 14.81 0.58 -3.02
CA ILE A 134 14.03 1.81 -3.29
C ILE A 134 12.52 1.58 -3.26
N LYS A 135 12.04 0.35 -3.47
CA LYS A 135 10.63 0.03 -3.32
C LYS A 135 10.13 0.25 -1.90
N THR A 136 10.92 -0.09 -0.89
CA THR A 136 10.59 0.22 0.51
C THR A 136 10.47 1.72 0.73
N VAL A 137 11.38 2.51 0.18
CA VAL A 137 11.35 3.98 0.28
C VAL A 137 10.08 4.55 -0.40
N ILE A 138 9.73 4.05 -1.57
CA ILE A 138 8.50 4.46 -2.28
C ILE A 138 7.25 4.13 -1.45
N LEU A 139 7.21 2.96 -0.80
CA LEU A 139 6.10 2.59 0.07
C LEU A 139 6.02 3.49 1.32
N LEU A 140 7.14 3.86 1.94
CA LEU A 140 7.16 4.83 3.04
C LEU A 140 6.65 6.20 2.61
N VAL A 141 7.12 6.70 1.46
CA VAL A 141 6.61 7.95 0.88
C VAL A 141 5.09 7.87 0.71
N LYS A 142 4.60 6.76 0.16
CA LYS A 142 3.16 6.53 -0.02
C LYS A 142 2.40 6.54 1.32
N VAL A 143 2.91 5.88 2.37
CA VAL A 143 2.27 5.89 3.70
C VAL A 143 2.04 7.33 4.20
N TYR A 144 3.08 8.17 4.16
CA TYR A 144 2.97 9.54 4.64
C TYR A 144 2.06 10.40 3.74
N MET A 145 2.16 10.24 2.42
CA MET A 145 1.32 10.95 1.46
C MET A 145 -0.15 10.55 1.57
N ASP A 146 -0.45 9.26 1.71
CA ASP A 146 -1.81 8.75 1.89
C ASP A 146 -2.41 9.27 3.20
N ARG A 147 -1.61 9.43 4.26
CA ARG A 147 -2.06 10.05 5.52
C ARG A 147 -2.40 11.53 5.36
N LEU A 148 -1.59 12.29 4.61
CA LEU A 148 -1.89 13.68 4.25
C LEU A 148 -3.15 13.79 3.37
N TRP A 149 -3.31 12.91 2.40
CA TRP A 149 -4.51 12.85 1.57
C TRP A 149 -5.75 12.56 2.41
N PHE A 150 -5.73 11.48 3.19
CA PHE A 150 -6.83 11.04 4.03
C PHE A 150 -7.21 12.11 5.06
N GLY A 151 -6.21 12.76 5.66
CA GLY A 151 -6.41 13.86 6.60
C GLY A 151 -7.25 15.01 6.03
N SER A 152 -7.16 15.24 4.72
CA SER A 152 -7.86 16.32 4.03
C SER A 152 -9.16 15.91 3.36
N HIS A 153 -9.55 14.63 3.48
CA HIS A 153 -10.61 14.02 2.67
C HIS A 153 -12.02 14.59 2.93
N HIS A 154 -12.25 15.16 4.11
CA HIS A 154 -13.52 15.80 4.49
C HIS A 154 -13.51 17.32 4.33
N LEU A 155 -12.57 17.88 3.57
CA LEU A 155 -12.65 19.29 3.22
C LEU A 155 -13.78 19.54 2.21
N PRO A 156 -14.52 20.66 2.34
CA PRO A 156 -14.26 21.80 3.22
C PRO A 156 -14.82 21.71 4.65
N GLU A 157 -15.49 20.63 5.02
CA GLU A 157 -16.21 20.53 6.30
C GLU A 157 -15.25 20.49 7.50
N TYR A 158 -14.23 19.62 7.47
CA TYR A 158 -13.21 19.50 8.49
C TYR A 158 -11.98 18.73 7.98
N ILE A 159 -10.93 18.68 8.79
CA ILE A 159 -9.77 17.79 8.57
C ILE A 159 -9.68 16.75 9.69
N LEU A 160 -9.08 15.60 9.39
CA LEU A 160 -8.95 14.46 10.32
C LEU A 160 -7.64 14.42 11.09
N ILE A 161 -6.68 15.30 10.76
CA ILE A 161 -5.35 15.31 11.38
C ILE A 161 -4.97 16.70 11.88
N GLU A 162 -4.16 16.75 12.92
CA GLU A 162 -3.75 18.01 13.55
C GLU A 162 -2.52 18.65 12.89
N ASP A 163 -2.27 19.94 13.14
CA ASP A 163 -1.11 20.66 12.59
C ASP A 163 0.22 20.02 12.98
N LYS A 164 0.31 19.48 14.21
CA LYS A 164 1.50 18.75 14.66
C LYS A 164 1.74 17.49 13.83
N GLU A 165 0.69 16.74 13.51
CA GLU A 165 0.78 15.53 12.70
C GLU A 165 1.18 15.89 11.26
N VAL A 166 0.57 16.91 10.67
CA VAL A 166 0.94 17.42 9.33
C VAL A 166 2.43 17.78 9.26
N LYS A 167 2.94 18.51 10.25
CA LYS A 167 4.36 18.87 10.32
C LYS A 167 5.27 17.65 10.40
N PHE A 168 4.91 16.68 11.23
CA PHE A 168 5.64 15.42 11.36
C PHE A 168 5.69 14.66 10.03
N LEU A 169 4.55 14.49 9.35
CA LEU A 169 4.47 13.79 8.06
C LEU A 169 5.31 14.48 6.99
N LEU A 170 5.22 15.80 6.88
CA LEU A 170 6.01 16.58 5.94
C LEU A 170 7.51 16.53 6.26
N GLU A 171 7.90 16.52 7.54
CA GLU A 171 9.29 16.36 7.95
C GLU A 171 9.84 14.99 7.54
N LYS A 172 9.09 13.90 7.80
CA LYS A 172 9.46 12.55 7.38
C LYS A 172 9.63 12.43 5.87
N LEU A 173 8.70 13.02 5.11
CA LEU A 173 8.81 13.09 3.65
C LEU A 173 10.08 13.84 3.23
N ASN A 174 10.34 15.03 3.76
CA ASN A 174 11.57 15.78 3.42
C ASN A 174 12.83 14.95 3.70
N LEU A 175 12.92 14.29 4.86
CA LEU A 175 14.07 13.46 5.21
C LEU A 175 14.28 12.30 4.22
N LEU A 176 13.22 11.63 3.80
CA LEU A 176 13.30 10.58 2.79
C LEU A 176 13.72 11.13 1.42
N LEU A 177 13.08 12.21 0.97
CA LEU A 177 13.35 12.77 -0.35
C LEU A 177 14.75 13.37 -0.42
N ASP A 178 15.25 14.01 0.64
CA ASP A 178 16.62 14.51 0.68
C ASP A 178 17.64 13.39 0.53
N LYS A 179 17.39 12.23 1.16
CA LYS A 179 18.26 11.06 1.11
C LYS A 179 18.17 10.29 -0.23
N TYR A 180 16.98 10.20 -0.83
CA TYR A 180 16.71 9.26 -1.93
C TYR A 180 16.27 9.89 -3.25
N LYS A 181 16.11 11.21 -3.36
CA LYS A 181 15.60 11.90 -4.57
C LYS A 181 16.24 11.47 -5.89
N ASN A 182 17.54 11.18 -5.90
CA ASN A 182 18.28 10.82 -7.11
C ASN A 182 18.01 9.37 -7.57
N LYS A 183 17.31 8.57 -6.77
CA LYS A 183 16.98 7.17 -7.03
C LYS A 183 15.49 6.94 -7.28
N ILE A 184 14.66 8.00 -7.17
CA ILE A 184 13.21 7.92 -7.31
C ILE A 184 12.81 8.57 -8.64
N ASP A 185 12.38 7.75 -9.60
CA ASP A 185 12.00 8.24 -10.94
C ASP A 185 10.82 9.23 -10.91
N SER A 186 9.88 9.03 -9.99
CA SER A 186 8.67 9.85 -9.83
C SER A 186 8.84 11.06 -8.90
N ILE A 187 10.08 11.44 -8.56
CA ILE A 187 10.37 12.48 -7.55
C ILE A 187 9.67 13.81 -7.81
N LYS A 188 9.56 14.22 -9.08
CA LYS A 188 8.90 15.48 -9.47
C LYS A 188 7.44 15.50 -9.02
N PHE A 189 6.69 14.43 -9.29
CA PHE A 189 5.28 14.33 -8.93
C PHE A 189 5.09 14.29 -7.41
N ILE A 190 5.96 13.58 -6.70
CA ILE A 190 5.94 13.52 -5.24
C ILE A 190 6.14 14.92 -4.63
N LEU A 191 7.09 15.71 -5.16
CA LEU A 191 7.33 17.07 -4.69
C LEU A 191 6.16 18.02 -4.98
N GLU A 192 5.49 17.85 -6.13
CA GLU A 192 4.30 18.61 -6.49
C GLU A 192 3.14 18.30 -5.53
N ASP A 193 2.87 17.02 -5.25
CA ASP A 193 1.82 16.61 -4.31
C ASP A 193 2.15 17.04 -2.88
N MET A 194 3.41 16.91 -2.45
CA MET A 194 3.83 17.36 -1.12
C MET A 194 3.63 18.88 -0.96
N LYS A 195 3.94 19.66 -2.00
CA LYS A 195 3.68 21.11 -2.03
C LYS A 195 2.18 21.39 -1.94
N TYR A 196 1.37 20.66 -2.71
CA TYR A 196 -0.09 20.78 -2.66
C TYR A 196 -0.63 20.59 -1.25
N TYR A 197 -0.29 19.49 -0.56
CA TYR A 197 -0.79 19.25 0.80
C TYR A 197 -0.26 20.27 1.80
N LYS A 198 1.03 20.65 1.70
CA LYS A 198 1.60 21.69 2.55
C LYS A 198 0.82 23.01 2.45
N ASP A 199 0.50 23.42 1.22
CA ASP A 199 -0.27 24.66 0.99
C ASP A 199 -1.73 24.52 1.45
N LEU A 200 -2.35 23.36 1.24
CA LEU A 200 -3.73 23.06 1.67
C LEU A 200 -3.89 23.14 3.19
N TYR A 201 -3.06 22.41 3.94
CA TYR A 201 -3.11 22.41 5.40
C TYR A 201 -2.77 23.77 5.99
N LYS A 202 -1.75 24.46 5.45
CA LYS A 202 -1.42 25.83 5.87
C LYS A 202 -2.61 26.77 5.73
N SER A 203 -3.35 26.66 4.62
CA SER A 203 -4.54 27.46 4.38
C SER A 203 -5.67 27.12 5.36
N TRP A 204 -5.90 25.83 5.61
CA TRP A 204 -6.91 25.40 6.57
C TRP A 204 -6.62 25.90 7.99
N PHE A 205 -5.40 25.71 8.50
CA PHE A 205 -5.08 26.16 9.86
C PHE A 205 -5.08 27.68 9.98
N LYS A 206 -4.68 28.40 8.94
CA LYS A 206 -4.80 29.87 8.89
C LYS A 206 -6.27 30.29 8.94
N TYR A 207 -7.14 29.67 8.12
CA TYR A 207 -8.58 29.89 8.16
C TYR A 207 -9.17 29.68 9.57
N LYS A 208 -8.84 28.55 10.21
CA LYS A 208 -9.29 28.24 11.58
C LYS A 208 -8.81 29.25 12.62
N SER A 209 -7.62 29.84 12.42
CA SER A 209 -7.09 30.87 13.33
C SER A 209 -7.73 32.25 13.17
N GLU A 210 -8.33 32.57 12.00
CA GLU A 210 -8.79 33.92 11.65
C GLU A 210 -10.24 34.26 12.06
N ASN A 211 -10.84 33.48 12.96
CA ASN A 211 -12.22 33.63 13.46
C ASN A 211 -13.27 33.43 12.33
N GLU A 212 -13.86 32.23 12.29
CA GLU A 212 -14.62 31.65 11.17
C GLU A 212 -15.99 32.31 10.87
N LYS A 213 -15.99 33.56 10.42
CA LYS A 213 -17.23 34.24 9.97
C LYS A 213 -17.66 33.84 8.56
N ILE A 214 -16.77 33.19 7.80
CA ILE A 214 -16.99 32.76 6.43
C ILE A 214 -16.66 31.27 6.30
N THR A 215 -17.17 30.61 5.25
CA THR A 215 -16.81 29.22 4.96
C THR A 215 -15.35 29.13 4.48
N PHE A 216 -14.72 27.96 4.65
CA PHE A 216 -13.36 27.75 4.14
C PHE A 216 -13.24 28.01 2.63
N ILE A 217 -14.25 27.62 1.85
CA ILE A 217 -14.31 27.93 0.41
C ILE A 217 -14.24 29.45 0.17
N LYS A 218 -15.06 30.23 0.89
CA LYS A 218 -15.07 31.69 0.73
C LYS A 218 -13.75 32.32 1.19
N TRP A 219 -13.15 31.75 2.23
CA TRP A 219 -11.83 32.15 2.69
C TRP A 219 -10.77 31.91 1.61
N CYS A 220 -10.82 30.75 0.93
CA CYS A 220 -9.92 30.44 -0.18
C CYS A 220 -10.09 31.41 -1.35
N GLU A 221 -11.33 31.75 -1.74
CA GLU A 221 -11.58 32.78 -2.77
C GLU A 221 -10.92 34.11 -2.40
N ASN A 222 -11.16 34.59 -1.17
CA ASN A 222 -10.66 35.87 -0.69
C ASN A 222 -9.12 35.91 -0.57
N ASN A 223 -8.47 34.74 -0.51
CA ASN A 223 -7.02 34.60 -0.38
C ASN A 223 -6.35 34.02 -1.66
N GLU A 224 -7.06 34.04 -2.79
CA GLU A 224 -6.57 33.57 -4.10
C GLU A 224 -6.02 32.13 -4.06
N LYS A 225 -6.62 31.27 -3.24
CA LYS A 225 -6.27 29.85 -3.13
C LYS A 225 -7.09 29.02 -4.11
N THR A 226 -6.40 28.17 -4.87
CA THR A 226 -7.02 27.22 -5.79
C THR A 226 -6.63 25.79 -5.42
N TYR A 227 -7.63 24.96 -5.17
CA TYR A 227 -7.47 23.51 -4.95
C TYR A 227 -8.38 22.75 -5.90
N SER A 228 -8.04 21.50 -6.23
CA SER A 228 -8.78 20.69 -7.20
C SER A 228 -10.24 20.47 -6.79
N TRP A 229 -10.48 20.09 -5.54
CA TRP A 229 -11.82 19.85 -4.98
C TRP A 229 -12.67 21.13 -4.88
N ILE A 230 -12.05 22.31 -4.72
CA ILE A 230 -12.76 23.59 -4.74
C ILE A 230 -13.43 23.78 -6.11
N LYS A 231 -12.71 23.51 -7.21
CA LYS A 231 -13.27 23.65 -8.57
C LYS A 231 -14.48 22.73 -8.76
N SER A 232 -14.38 21.46 -8.34
CA SER A 232 -15.48 20.49 -8.45
C SER A 232 -16.75 20.94 -7.72
N TYR A 233 -16.60 21.48 -6.50
CA TYR A 233 -17.74 21.98 -5.72
C TYR A 233 -18.52 23.10 -6.43
N TYR A 234 -17.84 23.99 -7.16
CA TYR A 234 -18.53 25.05 -7.94
C TYR A 234 -19.31 24.50 -9.14
N TYR A 235 -18.80 23.46 -9.80
CA TYR A 235 -19.52 22.83 -10.92
C TYR A 235 -20.80 22.15 -10.45
N ASP A 236 -20.76 21.46 -9.30
CA ASP A 236 -21.96 20.81 -8.73
C ASP A 236 -23.01 21.82 -8.28
N LYS A 237 -22.60 23.00 -7.80
CA LYS A 237 -23.52 24.07 -7.42
C LYS A 237 -24.20 24.74 -8.63
N LYS A 238 -23.49 24.88 -9.76
CA LYS A 238 -24.04 25.46 -11.00
C LYS A 238 -24.99 24.52 -11.74
N ASN A 239 -24.86 23.21 -11.55
CA ASN A 239 -25.75 22.21 -12.17
C ASN A 239 -27.01 21.89 -11.36
N ARG A 240 -27.23 22.59 -10.23
CA ARG A 240 -28.41 22.44 -9.35
C ARG A 240 -29.34 23.65 -9.37
N THR A 241 -29.20 24.55 -10.34
CA THR A 241 -30.10 25.69 -10.57
C THR A 241 -31.08 25.42 -11.70
#